data_AF-A0A7V8VVN8-F1
#
_entry.id   AF-A0A7V8VVN8-F1
#
_cell.length_a   1.000
_cell.length_b   1.000
_cell.length_c   1.000
_cell.angle_alpha   90.00
_cell.angle_beta   90.00
_cell.angle_gamma   90.00
#
_symmetry.space_group_name_H-M   'P 1'
#
loop_
_entity.id
_entity.type
_entity.pdbx_description
1 polymer ?
#
loop_
_entity_poly.entity_id
_entity_poly.type
_entity_poly.pdbx_seq_one_letter_code
_entity_poly.pdbx_strand_id
1 'polypeptide(L)'
;MNITNSGLDAASLVEVLPLLPADVPRLRLAHHPHLRDDDVTALIVQRPGASSWIPETGEFALVTPWRHRSDLVTIHTLSAFTNERVLLEEVRRRAREAGLDAVILVDLEETRPAPFYETNRFRRVEEIVTYRHERPRALASTAGPSRLRLVQVDPIDSTLPRAVHELDNASFPWLWWNSEAEFAAYLRFPGVEVWAGYLGDCVVAYAGFTNYRQWSHLDRIATHPDHQGHGFGREVLLFAVRQMVRERARSVSLSTQANNARSRRLYEDMGFVRTPDDDYAIYAAVLNEDRFPNAGSDGAVR
;
A
#
# COMPACT_ATOMS: atom_id res chain seq x y z
N MET A 1 30.78 21.89 -55.40
CA MET A 1 31.28 20.51 -55.45
C MET A 1 32.04 20.27 -54.15
N ASN A 2 31.68 19.43 -53.19
CA ASN A 2 30.63 18.42 -52.96
C ASN A 2 30.25 18.57 -51.47
N ILE A 3 28.99 18.71 -51.05
CA ILE A 3 27.93 17.69 -50.84
C ILE A 3 28.32 16.59 -49.82
N THR A 4 27.50 16.55 -48.75
CA THR A 4 27.21 15.46 -47.77
C THR A 4 28.31 15.11 -46.76
N ASN A 5 28.04 14.98 -45.46
CA ASN A 5 26.96 14.18 -44.90
C ASN A 5 26.30 14.81 -43.67
N SER A 6 25.07 15.27 -43.86
CA SER A 6 24.07 15.53 -42.82
C SER A 6 23.50 14.20 -42.34
N GLY A 7 23.97 13.74 -41.19
CA GLY A 7 23.46 12.57 -40.49
C GLY A 7 23.43 12.85 -38.99
N LEU A 8 22.75 13.92 -38.60
CA LEU A 8 22.25 14.04 -37.24
C LEU A 8 21.06 13.07 -37.16
N ASP A 9 21.24 11.99 -36.43
CA ASP A 9 20.18 11.07 -36.01
C ASP A 9 19.03 11.89 -35.41
N ALA A 10 17.99 12.13 -36.21
CA ALA A 10 16.68 12.47 -35.70
C ALA A 10 16.07 11.18 -35.15
N ALA A 11 16.55 10.73 -33.99
CA ALA A 11 15.76 9.85 -33.15
C ALA A 11 14.44 10.59 -32.90
N SER A 12 13.34 10.13 -33.48
CA SER A 12 12.02 10.68 -33.24
C SER A 12 11.81 10.72 -31.72
N LEU A 13 11.80 11.92 -31.15
CA LEU A 13 11.46 12.11 -29.74
C LEU A 13 10.05 11.58 -29.57
N VAL A 14 9.91 10.45 -28.86
CA VAL A 14 8.61 9.88 -28.52
C VAL A 14 7.87 10.89 -27.67
N GLU A 15 6.72 11.38 -28.14
CA GLU A 15 5.94 12.37 -27.43
C GLU A 15 5.14 11.68 -26.32
N VAL A 16 5.38 12.11 -25.07
CA VAL A 16 4.62 11.63 -23.92
C VAL A 16 3.69 12.74 -23.44
N LEU A 17 2.39 12.44 -23.42
CA LEU A 17 1.34 13.39 -23.05
C LEU A 17 0.72 13.03 -21.69
N PRO A 18 0.12 14.00 -20.98
CA PRO A 18 -0.78 13.70 -19.87
C PRO A 18 -1.90 12.80 -20.39
N LEU A 19 -2.22 11.73 -19.65
CA LEU A 19 -3.34 10.88 -19.99
C LEU A 19 -4.64 11.47 -19.47
N LEU A 20 -5.59 11.75 -20.36
CA LEU A 20 -6.90 12.29 -20.04
C LEU A 20 -7.99 11.22 -20.21
N PRO A 21 -9.18 11.37 -19.58
CA PRO A 21 -10.30 10.45 -19.80
C PRO A 21 -10.68 10.24 -21.28
N ALA A 22 -10.55 11.28 -22.10
CA ALA A 22 -10.87 11.21 -23.53
C ALA A 22 -9.90 10.32 -24.33
N ASP A 23 -8.73 10.02 -23.78
CA ASP A 23 -7.68 9.23 -24.44
C ASP A 23 -7.83 7.73 -24.19
N VAL A 24 -8.61 7.34 -23.17
CA VAL A 24 -8.75 5.94 -22.71
C VAL A 24 -9.09 4.95 -23.82
N PRO A 25 -10.01 5.24 -24.76
CA PRO A 25 -10.33 4.31 -25.86
C PRO A 25 -9.16 4.01 -26.80
N ARG A 26 -8.07 4.79 -26.74
CA ARG A 26 -6.87 4.64 -27.57
C ARG A 26 -5.75 3.85 -26.88
N LEU A 27 -5.96 3.43 -25.63
CA LEU A 27 -4.96 2.70 -24.86
C LEU A 27 -4.90 1.23 -25.24
N ARG A 28 -3.71 0.64 -25.09
CA ARG A 28 -3.54 -0.82 -25.23
C ARG A 28 -3.86 -1.54 -23.93
N LEU A 29 -5.16 -1.74 -23.68
CA LEU A 29 -5.65 -2.48 -22.50
C LEU A 29 -5.68 -4.00 -22.68
N ALA A 30 -5.43 -4.53 -23.88
CA ALA A 30 -5.53 -5.97 -24.17
C ALA A 30 -4.60 -6.86 -23.31
N HIS A 31 -3.52 -6.30 -22.76
CA HIS A 31 -2.59 -6.99 -21.86
C HIS A 31 -2.96 -6.86 -20.38
N HIS A 32 -4.03 -6.12 -20.07
CA HIS A 32 -4.51 -5.84 -18.73
C HIS A 32 -6.00 -6.19 -18.65
N PRO A 33 -6.38 -7.49 -18.71
CA PRO A 33 -7.77 -7.92 -18.85
C PRO A 33 -8.66 -7.53 -17.66
N HIS A 34 -8.07 -7.10 -16.55
CA HIS A 34 -8.76 -6.60 -15.37
C HIS A 34 -9.13 -5.12 -15.44
N LEU A 35 -8.54 -4.36 -16.38
CA LEU A 35 -8.79 -2.93 -16.56
C LEU A 35 -9.78 -2.70 -17.69
N ARG A 36 -10.93 -2.11 -17.35
CA ARG A 36 -11.90 -1.59 -18.33
C ARG A 36 -11.75 -0.09 -18.46
N ASP A 37 -12.27 0.48 -19.54
CA ASP A 37 -12.22 1.92 -19.82
C ASP A 37 -12.79 2.76 -18.66
N ASP A 38 -13.89 2.32 -18.04
CA ASP A 38 -14.50 2.99 -16.88
C ASP A 38 -13.58 2.95 -15.65
N ASP A 39 -12.88 1.83 -15.42
CA ASP A 39 -11.93 1.67 -14.32
C ASP A 39 -10.75 2.63 -14.51
N VAL A 40 -10.18 2.65 -15.72
CA VAL A 40 -9.07 3.55 -16.07
C VAL A 40 -9.48 5.01 -15.92
N THR A 41 -10.68 5.37 -16.39
CA THR A 41 -11.22 6.72 -16.25
C THR A 41 -11.35 7.11 -14.78
N ALA A 42 -11.91 6.21 -13.95
CA ALA A 42 -12.05 6.42 -12.50
C ALA A 42 -10.70 6.59 -11.79
N LEU A 43 -9.64 5.92 -12.26
CA LEU A 43 -8.28 6.07 -11.71
C LEU A 43 -7.64 7.40 -12.12
N ILE A 44 -7.76 7.82 -13.38
CA ILE A 44 -7.18 9.08 -13.89
C ILE A 44 -7.74 10.28 -13.12
N VAL A 45 -9.05 10.30 -12.84
CA VAL A 45 -9.70 11.44 -12.19
C VAL A 45 -9.31 11.59 -10.71
N GLN A 46 -8.73 10.57 -10.07
CA GLN A 46 -8.23 10.69 -8.69
C GLN A 46 -7.05 11.65 -8.60
N ARG A 47 -6.24 11.75 -9.66
CA ARG A 47 -5.13 12.71 -9.75
C ARG A 47 -4.90 13.19 -11.18
N PRO A 48 -5.68 14.18 -11.64
CA PRO A 48 -5.57 14.71 -13.00
C PRO A 48 -4.14 15.16 -13.33
N GLY A 49 -3.63 14.73 -14.48
CA GLY A 49 -2.31 15.11 -15.00
C GLY A 49 -1.12 14.29 -14.47
N ALA A 50 -1.33 13.35 -13.55
CA ALA A 50 -0.27 12.46 -13.05
C ALA A 50 0.03 11.28 -14.00
N SER A 51 -1.00 10.68 -14.58
CA SER A 51 -0.88 9.60 -15.57
C SER A 51 -0.32 10.12 -16.89
N SER A 52 0.42 9.27 -17.60
CA SER A 52 1.13 9.62 -18.84
C SER A 52 0.94 8.54 -19.90
N TRP A 53 0.95 8.91 -21.17
CA TRP A 53 0.81 7.96 -22.28
C TRP A 53 1.48 8.45 -23.57
N ILE A 54 1.65 7.54 -24.52
CA ILE A 54 2.24 7.78 -25.84
C ILE A 54 1.14 7.59 -26.89
N PRO A 55 0.61 8.65 -27.52
CA PRO A 55 -0.50 8.57 -28.45
C PRO A 55 -0.28 7.68 -29.66
N GLU A 56 0.96 7.57 -30.14
CA GLU A 56 1.34 6.80 -31.33
C GLU A 56 1.31 5.30 -31.07
N THR A 57 1.65 4.87 -29.86
CA THR A 57 1.78 3.45 -29.52
C THR A 57 0.64 2.96 -28.63
N GLY A 58 -0.01 3.85 -27.89
CA GLY A 58 -1.01 3.51 -26.86
C GLY A 58 -0.39 2.90 -25.59
N GLU A 59 0.94 2.99 -25.42
CA GLU A 59 1.63 2.67 -24.17
C GLU A 59 1.35 3.74 -23.11
N PHE A 60 1.28 3.36 -21.83
CA PHE A 60 0.88 4.26 -20.76
C PHE A 60 1.40 3.87 -19.38
N ALA A 61 1.40 4.85 -18.48
CA ALA A 61 1.58 4.67 -17.04
C ALA A 61 0.39 5.32 -16.32
N LEU A 62 -0.42 4.50 -15.63
CA LEU A 62 -1.49 4.95 -14.75
C LEU A 62 -0.92 5.23 -13.36
N VAL A 63 -1.14 6.44 -12.89
CA VAL A 63 -0.62 6.94 -11.62
C VAL A 63 -1.77 7.41 -10.75
N THR A 64 -1.87 6.88 -9.54
CA THR A 64 -2.89 7.23 -8.57
C THR A 64 -2.27 7.71 -7.26
N PRO A 65 -3.03 8.42 -6.40
CA PRO A 65 -2.57 8.74 -5.05
C PRO A 65 -2.24 7.47 -4.27
N TRP A 66 -1.09 7.43 -3.60
CA TRP A 66 -0.80 6.36 -2.65
C TRP A 66 -1.64 6.61 -1.39
N ARG A 67 -2.59 5.72 -1.08
CA ARG A 67 -3.46 5.82 0.13
C ARG A 67 -4.20 7.16 0.23
N HIS A 68 -4.73 7.66 -0.89
CA HIS A 68 -5.38 8.97 -1.01
C HIS A 68 -4.54 10.15 -0.48
N ARG A 69 -3.21 10.03 -0.48
CA ARG A 69 -2.32 11.08 0.03
C ARG A 69 -1.97 12.10 -1.03
N SER A 70 -1.69 13.32 -0.57
CA SER A 70 -1.30 14.42 -1.45
C SER A 70 0.18 14.41 -1.82
N ASP A 71 1.03 13.80 -0.98
CA ASP A 71 2.50 13.84 -1.04
C ASP A 71 3.14 12.60 -1.70
N LEU A 72 2.37 11.54 -1.94
CA LEU A 72 2.83 10.30 -2.57
C LEU A 72 1.88 9.85 -3.68
N VAL A 73 2.46 9.27 -4.72
CA VAL A 73 1.72 8.58 -5.79
C VAL A 73 2.25 7.18 -5.99
N THR A 74 1.45 6.30 -6.55
CA THR A 74 1.86 4.96 -6.99
C THR A 74 1.61 4.79 -8.47
N ILE A 75 2.49 4.05 -9.14
CA ILE A 75 2.21 3.53 -10.47
C ILE A 75 1.26 2.35 -10.27
N HIS A 76 -0.01 2.56 -10.59
CA HIS A 76 -1.05 1.53 -10.52
C HIS A 76 -0.86 0.50 -11.64
N THR A 77 -0.55 0.97 -12.84
CA THR A 77 -0.34 0.10 -14.00
C THR A 77 0.68 0.72 -14.94
N LEU A 78 1.62 -0.10 -15.41
CA LEU A 78 2.58 0.28 -16.44
C LEU A 78 2.40 -0.65 -17.64
N SER A 79 1.91 -0.11 -18.75
CA SER A 79 1.79 -0.82 -20.02
C SER A 79 2.81 -0.25 -20.99
N ALA A 80 4.00 -0.84 -21.03
CA ALA A 80 5.09 -0.41 -21.88
C ALA A 80 5.90 -1.60 -22.40
N PHE A 81 6.33 -1.55 -23.66
CA PHE A 81 7.13 -2.58 -24.32
C PHE A 81 8.50 -2.06 -24.74
N THR A 82 8.53 -0.86 -25.33
CA THR A 82 9.75 -0.22 -25.82
C THR A 82 10.00 1.12 -25.17
N ASN A 83 8.98 1.76 -24.62
CA ASN A 83 9.04 3.15 -24.14
C ASN A 83 8.91 3.29 -22.62
N GLU A 84 9.16 2.19 -21.90
CA GLU A 84 9.09 2.13 -20.43
C GLU A 84 9.86 3.27 -19.76
N ARG A 85 11.14 3.43 -20.15
CA ARG A 85 12.02 4.42 -19.55
C ARG A 85 11.50 5.84 -19.72
N VAL A 86 11.01 6.17 -20.93
CA VAL A 86 10.51 7.52 -21.25
C VAL A 86 9.22 7.82 -20.48
N LEU A 87 8.31 6.84 -20.37
CA LEU A 87 7.09 6.96 -19.56
C LEU A 87 7.41 7.19 -18.08
N LEU A 88 8.35 6.40 -17.53
CA LEU A 88 8.74 6.52 -16.11
C LEU A 88 9.51 7.82 -15.82
N GLU A 89 10.34 8.29 -16.76
CA GLU A 89 10.98 9.60 -16.70
C GLU A 89 9.94 10.72 -16.62
N GLU A 90 8.90 10.65 -17.45
CA GLU A 90 7.83 11.64 -17.48
C GLU A 90 6.97 11.61 -16.21
N VAL A 91 6.62 10.42 -15.70
CA VAL A 91 5.92 10.28 -14.42
C VAL A 91 6.73 10.92 -13.28
N ARG A 92 8.05 10.65 -13.21
CA ARG A 92 8.92 11.27 -12.20
C ARG A 92 9.03 12.78 -12.35
N ARG A 93 9.08 13.29 -13.59
CA ARG A 93 9.12 14.74 -13.87
C ARG A 93 7.84 15.41 -13.35
N ARG A 94 6.67 14.88 -13.69
CA ARG A 94 5.36 15.38 -13.23
C ARG A 94 5.22 15.32 -11.71
N ALA A 95 5.66 14.23 -11.10
CA ALA A 95 5.66 14.08 -9.64
C ALA A 95 6.53 15.15 -8.97
N ARG A 96 7.72 15.44 -9.52
CA ARG A 96 8.62 16.50 -9.02
C ARG A 96 7.99 17.89 -9.17
N GLU A 97 7.39 18.18 -10.32
CA GLU A 97 6.70 19.47 -10.57
C GLU A 97 5.50 19.68 -9.66
N ALA A 98 4.82 18.59 -9.27
CA ALA A 98 3.75 18.61 -8.30
C ALA A 98 4.22 18.63 -6.83
N GLY A 99 5.53 18.68 -6.58
CA GLY A 99 6.11 18.73 -5.23
C GLY A 99 5.91 17.45 -4.42
N LEU A 100 5.86 16.29 -5.07
CA LEU A 100 5.71 15.00 -4.39
C LEU A 100 7.01 14.50 -3.77
N ASP A 101 6.90 13.71 -2.69
CA ASP A 101 8.03 13.15 -1.96
C ASP A 101 8.59 11.88 -2.62
N ALA A 102 7.74 11.08 -3.29
CA ALA A 102 8.16 9.92 -4.08
C ALA A 102 7.07 9.39 -5.04
N VAL A 103 7.52 8.58 -5.99
CA VAL A 103 6.68 7.70 -6.81
C VAL A 103 6.88 6.26 -6.34
N ILE A 104 5.82 5.61 -5.89
CA ILE A 104 5.80 4.24 -5.39
C ILE A 104 5.52 3.26 -6.53
N LEU A 105 6.12 2.08 -6.44
CA LEU A 105 5.85 0.93 -7.28
C LEU A 105 5.79 -0.32 -6.41
N VAL A 106 4.67 -1.04 -6.46
CA VAL A 106 4.45 -2.26 -5.67
C VAL A 106 4.68 -3.48 -6.55
N ASP A 107 5.58 -4.35 -6.11
CA ASP A 107 5.95 -5.59 -6.79
C ASP A 107 5.10 -6.76 -6.26
N LEU A 108 3.79 -6.72 -6.52
CA LEU A 108 2.83 -7.73 -6.05
C LEU A 108 2.26 -8.59 -7.18
N GLU A 109 1.81 -7.96 -8.27
CA GLU A 109 1.19 -8.67 -9.41
C GLU A 109 2.22 -9.09 -10.46
N GLU A 110 3.30 -8.32 -10.61
CA GLU A 110 4.35 -8.54 -11.60
C GLU A 110 5.73 -8.23 -11.01
N THR A 111 6.54 -9.28 -10.84
CA THR A 111 7.94 -9.14 -10.44
C THR A 111 8.85 -8.87 -11.62
N ARG A 112 9.54 -7.73 -11.53
CA ARG A 112 10.45 -7.25 -12.56
C ARG A 112 11.90 -7.59 -12.19
N PRO A 113 12.77 -7.85 -13.18
CA PRO A 113 14.18 -8.14 -12.90
C PRO A 113 14.89 -6.89 -12.34
N ALA A 114 15.88 -7.08 -11.46
CA ALA A 114 16.61 -5.98 -10.81
C ALA A 114 17.05 -4.82 -11.73
N PRO A 115 17.55 -5.05 -12.96
CA PRO A 115 17.93 -3.98 -13.88
C PRO A 115 16.80 -3.00 -14.22
N PHE A 116 15.53 -3.42 -14.19
CA PHE A 116 14.38 -2.54 -14.38
C PHE A 116 14.37 -1.44 -13.31
N TYR A 117 14.49 -1.82 -12.04
CA TYR A 117 14.44 -0.88 -10.92
C TYR A 117 15.65 0.04 -10.91
N GLU A 118 16.85 -0.51 -11.13
CA GLU A 118 18.11 0.24 -11.17
C GLU A 118 18.11 1.29 -12.29
N THR A 119 17.77 0.88 -13.51
CA THR A 119 17.74 1.76 -14.69
C THR A 119 16.71 2.87 -14.52
N ASN A 120 15.58 2.55 -13.91
CA ASN A 120 14.49 3.49 -13.66
C ASN A 120 14.59 4.19 -12.29
N ARG A 121 15.72 4.08 -11.59
CA ARG A 121 16.01 4.78 -10.31
C ARG A 121 14.97 4.52 -9.22
N PHE A 122 14.41 3.32 -9.21
CA PHE A 122 13.57 2.81 -8.14
C PHE A 122 14.47 2.07 -7.14
N ARG A 123 14.47 2.51 -5.88
CA ARG A 123 15.13 1.76 -4.79
C ARG A 123 14.10 0.99 -4.00
N ARG A 124 14.46 -0.20 -3.53
CA ARG A 124 13.61 -0.95 -2.61
C ARG A 124 13.56 -0.21 -1.27
N VAL A 125 12.36 0.14 -0.81
CA VAL A 125 12.12 0.86 0.45
C VAL A 125 11.48 -0.02 1.51
N GLU A 126 10.72 -1.04 1.11
CA GLU A 126 10.15 -2.02 2.03
C GLU A 126 10.16 -3.42 1.42
N GLU A 127 10.13 -4.41 2.30
CA GLU A 127 9.85 -5.80 2.00
C GLU A 127 8.70 -6.24 2.90
N ILE A 128 7.65 -6.82 2.31
CA ILE A 128 6.45 -7.23 3.01
C ILE A 128 6.39 -8.75 3.04
N VAL A 129 6.25 -9.25 4.27
CA VAL A 129 6.19 -10.67 4.59
C VAL A 129 4.77 -11.03 5.02
N THR A 130 4.26 -12.12 4.47
CA THR A 130 2.91 -12.60 4.72
C THR A 130 2.89 -13.85 5.60
N TYR A 131 1.78 -14.01 6.32
CA TYR A 131 1.54 -15.14 7.20
C TYR A 131 0.10 -15.63 7.10
N ARG A 132 -0.12 -16.89 7.48
CA ARG A 132 -1.43 -17.51 7.55
C ARG A 132 -1.57 -18.42 8.77
N HIS A 133 -2.77 -18.44 9.35
CA HIS A 133 -3.17 -19.35 10.41
C HIS A 133 -4.35 -20.22 9.93
N GLU A 134 -4.11 -21.53 9.76
CA GLU A 134 -5.09 -22.49 9.20
C GLU A 134 -6.11 -23.03 10.22
N ARG A 135 -5.89 -22.79 11.52
CA ARG A 135 -6.77 -23.27 12.60
C ARG A 135 -7.25 -22.15 13.53
N PRO A 136 -7.79 -21.03 13.02
CA PRO A 136 -8.07 -19.84 13.82
C PRO A 136 -9.05 -20.10 14.98
N ARG A 137 -9.93 -21.10 14.87
CA ARG A 137 -10.79 -21.56 15.97
C ARG A 137 -10.01 -22.03 17.20
N ALA A 138 -8.91 -22.76 16.99
CA ALA A 138 -8.06 -23.22 18.09
C ALA A 138 -7.37 -22.02 18.76
N LEU A 139 -6.81 -21.10 17.95
CA LEU A 139 -6.20 -19.88 18.47
C LEU A 139 -7.21 -19.02 19.26
N ALA A 140 -8.40 -18.80 18.71
CA ALA A 140 -9.50 -18.08 19.35
C ALA A 140 -9.87 -18.66 20.74
N SER A 141 -9.78 -19.98 20.90
CA SER A 141 -10.09 -20.65 22.18
C SER A 141 -9.04 -20.44 23.28
N THR A 142 -7.82 -20.02 22.92
CA THR A 142 -6.75 -19.70 23.88
C THR A 142 -6.92 -18.33 24.52
N ALA A 143 -7.84 -17.51 23.99
CA ALA A 143 -7.94 -16.12 24.36
C ALA A 143 -8.65 -15.95 25.71
N GLY A 144 -7.88 -15.51 26.70
CA GLY A 144 -8.38 -15.15 28.03
C GLY A 144 -9.21 -13.84 28.07
N PRO A 145 -9.57 -13.39 29.28
CA PRO A 145 -10.20 -12.08 29.46
C PRO A 145 -9.24 -10.96 29.00
N SER A 146 -9.78 -10.01 28.25
CA SER A 146 -9.05 -8.82 27.80
C SER A 146 -9.05 -7.77 28.90
N ARG A 147 -7.90 -7.11 29.11
CA ARG A 147 -7.84 -5.90 29.94
C ARG A 147 -8.41 -4.69 29.22
N LEU A 148 -8.45 -4.76 27.90
CA LEU A 148 -9.03 -3.73 27.05
C LEU A 148 -10.54 -3.92 26.92
N ARG A 149 -11.28 -2.82 27.05
CA ARG A 149 -12.67 -2.74 26.59
C ARG A 149 -12.65 -2.51 25.08
N LEU A 150 -13.09 -3.50 24.31
CA LEU A 150 -13.05 -3.44 22.84
C LEU A 150 -14.39 -2.97 22.28
N VAL A 151 -14.35 -1.94 21.44
CA VAL A 151 -15.52 -1.25 20.88
C VAL A 151 -15.37 -1.20 19.36
N GLN A 152 -16.42 -1.60 18.65
CA GLN A 152 -16.44 -1.51 17.19
C GLN A 152 -16.52 -0.04 16.77
N VAL A 153 -15.71 0.33 15.78
CA VAL A 153 -15.67 1.66 15.22
C VAL A 153 -16.79 1.78 14.20
N ASP A 154 -17.76 2.65 14.47
CA ASP A 154 -18.84 2.97 13.53
C ASP A 154 -18.36 4.05 12.53
N PRO A 155 -18.42 3.81 11.21
CA PRO A 155 -18.06 4.81 10.20
C PRO A 155 -18.96 6.06 10.18
N ILE A 156 -20.08 6.06 10.88
CA ILE A 156 -21.00 7.19 10.98
C ILE A 156 -20.63 8.12 12.15
N ASP A 157 -20.02 7.59 13.22
CA ASP A 157 -19.46 8.43 14.29
C ASP A 157 -18.24 9.20 13.78
N SER A 158 -17.98 10.38 14.32
CA SER A 158 -16.80 11.18 13.99
C SER A 158 -15.71 11.14 15.06
N THR A 159 -16.04 10.78 16.30
CA THR A 159 -15.11 10.89 17.42
C THR A 159 -14.17 9.69 17.48
N LEU A 160 -14.73 8.48 17.50
CA LEU A 160 -13.92 7.26 17.61
C LEU A 160 -13.05 7.00 16.38
N PRO A 161 -13.54 7.13 15.12
CA PRO A 161 -12.68 6.98 13.95
C PRO A 161 -11.47 7.91 13.95
N ARG A 162 -11.65 9.17 14.38
CA ARG A 162 -10.54 10.12 14.50
C ARG A 162 -9.50 9.66 15.50
N ALA A 163 -9.91 9.25 16.70
CA ALA A 163 -8.98 8.78 17.72
C ALA A 163 -8.20 7.52 17.26
N VAL A 164 -8.85 6.62 16.52
CA VAL A 164 -8.18 5.43 15.96
C VAL A 164 -7.22 5.82 14.83
N HIS A 165 -7.59 6.77 13.97
CA HIS A 165 -6.72 7.29 12.91
C HIS A 165 -5.48 8.02 13.45
N GLU A 166 -5.63 8.79 14.53
CA GLU A 166 -4.50 9.41 15.24
C GLU A 166 -3.55 8.35 15.81
N LEU A 167 -4.11 7.32 16.46
CA LEU A 167 -3.33 6.17 16.94
C LEU A 167 -2.62 5.44 15.79
N ASP A 168 -3.29 5.26 14.65
CA ASP A 168 -2.71 4.67 13.44
C ASP A 168 -1.47 5.44 12.99
N ASN A 169 -1.58 6.74 12.75
CA ASN A 169 -0.44 7.56 12.31
C ASN A 169 0.68 7.63 13.37
N ALA A 170 0.34 7.58 14.66
CA ALA A 170 1.33 7.50 15.73
C ALA A 170 2.09 6.16 15.76
N SER A 171 1.50 5.08 15.24
CA SER A 171 2.03 3.71 15.38
C SER A 171 2.69 3.15 14.13
N PHE A 172 2.38 3.71 12.96
CA PHE A 172 2.95 3.27 11.68
C PHE A 172 3.99 4.27 11.18
N PRO A 173 5.04 3.80 10.48
CA PRO A 173 5.99 4.69 9.84
C PRO A 173 5.33 5.47 8.69
N TRP A 174 5.88 6.64 8.37
CA TRP A 174 5.28 7.63 7.47
C TRP A 174 4.79 7.05 6.14
N LEU A 175 5.50 6.12 5.49
CA LEU A 175 5.07 5.49 4.23
C LEU A 175 3.71 4.79 4.33
N TRP A 176 3.36 4.28 5.51
CA TRP A 176 2.17 3.48 5.78
C TRP A 176 1.01 4.25 6.42
N TRP A 177 1.17 5.56 6.60
CA TRP A 177 0.10 6.43 7.05
C TRP A 177 -1.05 6.40 6.05
N ASN A 178 -2.25 6.20 6.57
CA ASN A 178 -3.47 6.45 5.83
C ASN A 178 -3.81 7.94 5.92
N SER A 179 -4.23 8.54 4.82
CA SER A 179 -4.94 9.82 4.91
C SER A 179 -6.28 9.63 5.61
N GLU A 180 -6.91 10.73 6.06
CA GLU A 180 -8.28 10.66 6.61
C GLU A 180 -9.26 10.06 5.60
N ALA A 181 -9.14 10.42 4.32
CA ALA A 181 -9.96 9.89 3.23
C ALA A 181 -9.75 8.38 3.04
N GLU A 182 -8.51 7.90 3.07
CA GLU A 182 -8.20 6.46 3.00
C GLU A 182 -8.78 5.69 4.17
N PHE A 183 -8.60 6.19 5.39
CA PHE A 183 -9.10 5.53 6.59
C PHE A 183 -10.63 5.50 6.61
N ALA A 184 -11.29 6.59 6.20
CA ALA A 184 -12.74 6.65 6.07
C ALA A 184 -13.27 5.71 4.97
N ALA A 185 -12.57 5.59 3.84
CA ALA A 185 -12.91 4.64 2.78
C ALA A 185 -12.76 3.20 3.26
N TYR A 186 -11.67 2.89 3.97
CA TYR A 186 -11.44 1.59 4.58
C TYR A 186 -12.57 1.17 5.54
N LEU A 187 -12.99 2.07 6.44
CA LEU A 187 -14.11 1.81 7.36
C LEU A 187 -15.46 1.51 6.67
N ARG A 188 -15.63 1.94 5.42
CA ARG A 188 -16.85 1.72 4.62
C ARG A 188 -16.73 0.54 3.67
N PHE A 189 -15.54 -0.07 3.56
CA PHE A 189 -15.31 -1.15 2.61
C PHE A 189 -16.09 -2.40 3.04
N PRO A 190 -16.77 -3.09 2.10
CA PRO A 190 -17.57 -4.27 2.45
C PRO A 190 -16.75 -5.35 3.15
N GLY A 191 -17.24 -5.81 4.31
CA GLY A 191 -16.61 -6.85 5.11
C GLY A 191 -15.51 -6.35 6.06
N VAL A 192 -15.17 -5.05 6.04
CA VAL A 192 -14.24 -4.47 7.01
C VAL A 192 -14.90 -4.30 8.37
N GLU A 193 -14.16 -4.68 9.41
CA GLU A 193 -14.42 -4.33 10.79
C GLU A 193 -13.19 -3.68 11.40
N VAL A 194 -13.40 -2.59 12.13
CA VAL A 194 -12.36 -1.94 12.94
C VAL A 194 -12.80 -1.90 14.38
N TRP A 195 -11.90 -2.27 15.30
CA TRP A 195 -12.17 -2.35 16.73
C TRP A 195 -11.12 -1.60 17.52
N ALA A 196 -11.56 -0.63 18.31
CA ALA A 196 -10.73 0.16 19.21
C ALA A 196 -10.65 -0.50 20.59
N GLY A 197 -9.47 -0.49 21.19
CA GLY A 197 -9.23 -1.01 22.53
C GLY A 197 -8.95 0.06 23.55
N TYR A 198 -9.87 0.17 24.50
CA TYR A 198 -9.82 1.13 25.59
C TYR A 198 -9.15 0.56 26.83
N LEU A 199 -8.21 1.32 27.39
CA LEU A 199 -7.72 1.15 28.76
C LEU A 199 -8.23 2.34 29.58
N GLY A 200 -9.24 2.12 30.43
CA GLY A 200 -10.02 3.21 30.99
C GLY A 200 -10.76 3.97 29.89
N ASP A 201 -10.50 5.27 29.78
CA ASP A 201 -11.12 6.16 28.79
C ASP A 201 -10.21 6.43 27.56
N CYS A 202 -9.00 5.87 27.55
CA CYS A 202 -8.03 6.09 26.47
C CYS A 202 -8.04 4.94 25.45
N VAL A 203 -8.06 5.26 24.15
CA VAL A 203 -7.83 4.28 23.09
C VAL A 203 -6.32 4.01 23.01
N VAL A 204 -5.90 2.77 23.32
CA VAL A 204 -4.48 2.39 23.40
C VAL A 204 -4.06 1.34 22.38
N ALA A 205 -5.02 0.69 21.72
CA ALA A 205 -4.76 -0.28 20.67
C ALA A 205 -5.95 -0.34 19.71
N TYR A 206 -5.75 -0.88 18.50
CA TYR A 206 -6.84 -1.19 17.60
C TYR A 206 -6.47 -2.33 16.64
N ALA A 207 -7.47 -2.96 16.04
CA ALA A 207 -7.30 -3.82 14.87
C ALA A 207 -8.35 -3.49 13.81
N GLY A 208 -7.93 -3.56 12.55
CA GLY A 208 -8.78 -3.55 11.37
C GLY A 208 -8.59 -4.84 10.58
N PHE A 209 -9.68 -5.45 10.15
CA PHE A 209 -9.64 -6.67 9.34
C PHE A 209 -10.79 -6.73 8.34
N THR A 210 -10.54 -7.44 7.25
CA THR A 210 -11.51 -7.68 6.19
C THR A 210 -11.95 -9.14 6.20
N ASN A 211 -13.26 -9.37 6.29
CA ASN A 211 -13.86 -10.69 6.21
C ASN A 211 -14.26 -11.02 4.77
N TYR A 212 -13.78 -12.16 4.28
CA TYR A 212 -14.14 -12.73 2.99
C TYR A 212 -14.95 -14.02 3.17
N ARG A 213 -15.35 -14.64 2.05
CA ARG A 213 -15.99 -15.95 2.08
C ARG A 213 -15.00 -17.01 2.58
N GLN A 214 -15.21 -17.46 3.82
CA GLN A 214 -14.47 -18.54 4.50
C GLN A 214 -13.04 -18.20 4.95
N TRP A 215 -12.57 -16.97 4.80
CA TRP A 215 -11.27 -16.53 5.33
C TRP A 215 -11.31 -15.03 5.64
N SER A 216 -10.38 -14.55 6.47
CA SER A 216 -10.25 -13.13 6.79
C SER A 216 -8.79 -12.66 6.69
N HIS A 217 -8.59 -11.39 6.39
CA HIS A 217 -7.27 -10.74 6.42
C HIS A 217 -7.20 -9.76 7.58
N LEU A 218 -6.17 -9.85 8.42
CA LEU A 218 -5.85 -8.78 9.37
C LEU A 218 -5.10 -7.68 8.61
N ASP A 219 -5.79 -6.60 8.29
CA ASP A 219 -5.24 -5.50 7.50
C ASP A 219 -4.30 -4.64 8.33
N ARG A 220 -4.71 -4.32 9.57
CA ARG A 220 -3.95 -3.44 10.47
C ARG A 220 -4.13 -3.87 11.91
N ILE A 221 -3.04 -3.74 12.67
CA ILE A 221 -3.06 -3.88 14.12
C ILE A 221 -2.03 -2.93 14.71
N ALA A 222 -2.41 -2.20 15.75
CA ALA A 222 -1.51 -1.27 16.39
C ALA A 222 -1.75 -1.17 17.90
N THR A 223 -0.70 -0.78 18.60
CA THR A 223 -0.74 -0.35 20.00
C THR A 223 -0.01 0.98 20.05
N HIS A 224 -0.65 1.97 20.68
CA HIS A 224 -0.09 3.30 20.85
C HIS A 224 1.34 3.19 21.42
N PRO A 225 2.34 3.94 20.90
CA PRO A 225 3.74 3.84 21.31
C PRO A 225 3.95 3.82 22.83
N ASP A 226 3.28 4.71 23.57
CA ASP A 226 3.39 4.81 25.04
C ASP A 226 2.83 3.59 25.81
N HIS A 227 2.06 2.73 25.14
CA HIS A 227 1.44 1.53 25.71
C HIS A 227 2.02 0.23 25.16
N GLN A 228 3.06 0.32 24.34
CA GLN A 228 3.77 -0.85 23.81
C GLN A 228 4.51 -1.64 24.90
N GLY A 229 4.85 -2.90 24.62
CA GLY A 229 5.53 -3.78 25.59
C GLY A 229 4.63 -4.39 26.66
N HIS A 230 3.37 -3.95 26.77
CA HIS A 230 2.43 -4.42 27.80
C HIS A 230 1.55 -5.59 27.37
N GLY A 231 1.67 -6.10 26.15
CA GLY A 231 0.89 -7.24 25.64
C GLY A 231 -0.45 -6.89 24.96
N PHE A 232 -0.81 -5.61 24.83
CA PHE A 232 -2.07 -5.19 24.21
C PHE A 232 -2.22 -5.61 22.74
N GLY A 233 -1.13 -5.60 21.96
CA GLY A 233 -1.16 -6.14 20.59
C GLY A 233 -1.59 -7.61 20.53
N ARG A 234 -1.15 -8.44 21.50
CA ARG A 234 -1.59 -9.85 21.59
C ARG A 234 -3.07 -9.95 21.95
N GLU A 235 -3.54 -9.13 22.90
CA GLU A 235 -4.95 -9.13 23.31
C GLU A 235 -5.89 -8.75 22.17
N VAL A 236 -5.54 -7.69 21.43
CA VAL A 236 -6.33 -7.24 20.28
C VAL A 236 -6.26 -8.23 19.13
N LEU A 237 -5.10 -8.84 18.85
CA LEU A 237 -4.97 -9.90 17.84
C LEU A 237 -5.89 -11.09 18.15
N LEU A 238 -5.85 -11.60 19.39
CA LEU A 238 -6.69 -12.72 19.81
C LEU A 238 -8.18 -12.37 19.77
N PHE A 239 -8.53 -11.13 20.08
CA PHE A 239 -9.89 -10.65 19.88
C PHE A 239 -10.30 -10.60 18.41
N ALA A 240 -9.48 -10.03 17.54
CA ALA A 240 -9.76 -9.95 16.10
C ALA A 240 -9.97 -11.35 15.51
N VAL A 241 -9.09 -12.31 15.84
CA VAL A 241 -9.24 -13.71 15.42
C VAL A 241 -10.56 -14.32 15.92
N ARG A 242 -10.99 -14.02 17.16
CA ARG A 242 -12.30 -14.46 17.66
C ARG A 242 -13.45 -13.87 16.83
N GLN A 243 -13.38 -12.61 16.42
CA GLN A 243 -14.40 -11.99 15.57
C GLN A 243 -14.42 -12.61 14.17
N MET A 244 -13.26 -12.76 13.52
CA MET A 244 -13.15 -13.43 12.23
C MET A 244 -13.73 -14.86 12.27
N VAL A 245 -13.50 -15.61 13.35
CA VAL A 245 -14.08 -16.94 13.55
C VAL A 245 -15.61 -16.90 13.68
N ARG A 246 -16.19 -15.88 14.31
CA ARG A 246 -17.65 -15.66 14.37
C ARG A 246 -18.20 -15.38 12.98
N GLU A 247 -17.46 -14.65 12.16
CA GLU A 247 -17.71 -14.43 10.73
C GLU A 247 -17.32 -15.63 9.84
N ARG A 248 -17.17 -16.82 10.47
CA ARG A 248 -16.98 -18.12 9.82
C ARG A 248 -15.66 -18.27 9.05
N ALA A 249 -14.65 -17.47 9.38
CA ALA A 249 -13.29 -17.66 8.85
C ALA A 249 -12.76 -19.06 9.21
N ARG A 250 -12.25 -19.76 8.19
CA ARG A 250 -11.55 -21.04 8.31
C ARG A 250 -10.05 -20.86 8.34
N SER A 251 -9.54 -19.78 7.77
CA SER A 251 -8.16 -19.32 7.86
C SER A 251 -8.10 -17.81 8.07
N VAL A 252 -7.01 -17.34 8.65
CA VAL A 252 -6.71 -15.91 8.81
C VAL A 252 -5.35 -15.63 8.19
N SER A 253 -5.25 -14.63 7.32
CA SER A 253 -3.96 -14.15 6.79
C SER A 253 -3.64 -12.77 7.32
N LEU A 254 -2.37 -12.39 7.25
CA LEU A 254 -1.87 -11.05 7.58
C LEU A 254 -0.60 -10.76 6.81
N SER A 255 -0.23 -9.48 6.75
CA SER A 255 1.07 -9.04 6.23
C SER A 255 1.73 -8.08 7.21
N THR A 256 3.07 -8.00 7.19
CA THR A 256 3.85 -7.07 8.00
C THR A 256 5.18 -6.76 7.31
N GLN A 257 5.85 -5.68 7.70
CA GLN A 257 7.21 -5.40 7.18
C GLN A 257 8.19 -6.50 7.62
N ALA A 258 9.10 -6.89 6.73
CA ALA A 258 10.11 -7.91 6.97
C ALA A 258 11.03 -7.53 8.16
N ASN A 259 11.33 -6.24 8.31
CA ASN A 259 12.14 -5.69 9.40
C ASN A 259 11.37 -5.54 10.73
N ASN A 260 10.05 -5.74 10.75
CA ASN A 260 9.23 -5.64 11.96
C ASN A 260 9.34 -6.91 12.82
N ALA A 261 10.52 -7.12 13.41
CA ALA A 261 10.84 -8.31 14.19
C ALA A 261 9.87 -8.55 15.36
N ARG A 262 9.29 -7.49 15.93
CA ARG A 262 8.34 -7.58 17.04
C ARG A 262 7.00 -8.17 16.61
N SER A 263 6.40 -7.64 15.55
CA SER A 263 5.13 -8.18 15.02
C SER A 263 5.32 -9.61 14.51
N ARG A 264 6.43 -9.89 13.81
CA ARG A 264 6.77 -11.23 13.33
C ARG A 264 6.81 -12.26 14.46
N ARG A 265 7.55 -11.98 15.54
CA ARG A 265 7.59 -12.86 16.72
C ARG A 265 6.21 -13.05 17.33
N LEU A 266 5.41 -11.98 17.47
CA LEU A 266 4.05 -12.08 17.99
C LEU A 266 3.20 -13.05 17.14
N TYR A 267 3.24 -12.94 15.81
CA TYR A 267 2.45 -13.80 14.94
C TYR A 267 2.94 -15.25 14.97
N GLU A 268 4.26 -15.46 14.91
CA GLU A 268 4.89 -16.79 14.99
C GLU A 268 4.55 -17.49 16.32
N ASP A 269 4.63 -16.77 17.45
CA ASP A 269 4.23 -17.28 18.77
C ASP A 269 2.75 -17.67 18.82
N MET A 270 1.91 -16.99 18.04
CA MET A 270 0.47 -17.27 17.93
C MET A 270 0.15 -18.37 16.91
N GLY A 271 1.17 -19.04 16.36
CA GLY A 271 1.00 -20.17 15.45
C GLY A 271 0.68 -19.76 14.01
N PHE A 272 0.87 -18.49 13.65
CA PHE A 272 0.86 -18.08 12.25
C PHE A 272 2.13 -18.60 11.56
N VAL A 273 1.98 -19.08 10.32
CA VAL A 273 3.06 -19.65 9.51
C VAL A 273 3.29 -18.75 8.31
N ARG A 274 4.56 -18.55 7.93
CA ARG A 274 4.96 -17.76 6.77
C ARG A 274 4.36 -18.31 5.47
N THR A 275 4.00 -17.43 4.56
CA THR A 275 3.52 -17.76 3.20
C THR A 275 4.35 -17.02 2.14
N PRO A 276 5.61 -17.42 1.91
CA PRO A 276 6.54 -16.64 1.07
C PRO A 276 6.08 -16.36 -0.35
N ASP A 277 5.19 -17.21 -0.90
CA ASP A 277 4.62 -17.03 -2.24
C ASP A 277 3.77 -15.76 -2.37
N ASP A 278 3.27 -15.21 -1.26
CA ASP A 278 2.46 -13.98 -1.20
C ASP A 278 3.31 -12.77 -0.74
N ASP A 279 4.62 -12.91 -0.55
CA ASP A 279 5.51 -11.80 -0.20
C ASP A 279 5.72 -10.84 -1.37
N TYR A 280 5.93 -9.56 -1.07
CA TYR A 280 6.14 -8.55 -2.09
C TYR A 280 7.07 -7.44 -1.62
N ALA A 281 7.67 -6.74 -2.57
CA ALA A 281 8.54 -5.59 -2.31
C ALA A 281 7.85 -4.28 -2.68
N ILE A 282 8.22 -3.20 -1.99
CA ILE A 282 7.84 -1.84 -2.37
C ILE A 282 9.10 -1.11 -2.79
N TYR A 283 9.02 -0.52 -3.97
CA TYR A 283 10.05 0.34 -4.53
C TYR A 283 9.58 1.78 -4.58
N ALA A 284 10.52 2.71 -4.46
CA ALA A 284 10.25 4.12 -4.62
C ALA A 284 11.30 4.78 -5.51
N ALA A 285 10.85 5.59 -6.46
CA ALA A 285 11.65 6.65 -7.03
C ALA A 285 11.53 7.86 -6.09
N VAL A 286 12.52 8.04 -5.22
CA VAL A 286 12.52 9.05 -4.17
C VAL A 286 12.83 10.43 -4.76
N LEU A 287 12.00 11.41 -4.41
CA LEU A 287 12.11 12.80 -4.84
C LEU A 287 12.50 13.73 -3.67
N ASN A 288 12.17 13.33 -2.45
CA ASN A 288 12.59 13.95 -1.20
C ASN A 288 13.32 12.92 -0.30
N GLU A 289 14.64 13.06 -0.17
CA GLU A 289 15.47 12.13 0.61
C GLU A 289 15.21 12.21 2.12
N ASP A 290 14.74 13.35 2.64
CA ASP A 290 14.44 13.52 4.08
C ASP A 290 13.33 12.58 4.55
N ARG A 291 12.48 12.15 3.62
CA ARG A 291 11.36 11.22 3.87
C ARG A 291 11.74 9.75 3.79
N PHE A 292 12.86 9.44 3.16
CA PHE A 292 13.35 8.07 2.97
C PHE A 292 14.84 8.01 3.30
N PRO A 293 15.25 8.27 4.55
CA PRO A 293 16.66 8.23 4.91
C PRO A 293 17.26 6.86 4.55
N ASN A 294 18.46 6.86 3.98
CA ASN A 294 19.15 5.62 3.65
C ASN A 294 19.29 4.77 4.91
N ALA A 295 19.11 3.45 4.80
CA ALA A 295 19.24 2.50 5.90
C ALA A 295 20.64 2.45 6.57
N GLY A 296 21.59 3.32 6.16
CA GLY A 296 22.90 3.53 6.77
C GLY A 296 23.05 4.86 7.54
N SER A 297 22.03 5.72 7.58
CA SER A 297 21.99 6.85 8.52
C SER A 297 21.20 6.41 9.75
N ASP A 298 21.93 5.80 10.67
CA ASP A 298 21.45 5.30 11.96
C ASP A 298 20.73 6.43 12.72
N GLY A 299 19.41 6.35 12.75
CA GLY A 299 18.53 7.17 13.56
C GLY A 299 17.51 6.23 14.15
N ALA A 300 17.92 5.50 15.19
CA ALA A 300 17.09 4.62 15.98
C ALA A 300 15.71 5.27 16.26
N VAL A 301 14.69 4.83 15.53
CA VAL A 301 13.30 5.06 15.92
C VAL A 301 13.00 4.02 16.97
N ARG A 302 12.98 4.49 18.22
CA ARG A 302 12.63 3.75 19.43
C ARG A 302 11.16 3.33 19.43
#